data_AF-A0A438X0W9-F1
#
_entry.id   AF-A0A438X0W9-F1
#
_cell.length_a   1.000
_cell.length_b   1.000
_cell.length_c   1.000
_cell.angle_alpha   90.00
_cell.angle_beta   90.00
_cell.angle_gamma   90.00
#
_symmetry.space_group_name_H-M   'P 1'
#
loop_
_entity.id
_entity.type
_entity.pdbx_description
1 polymer ?
#
loop_
_entity_poly.entity_id
_entity_poly.type
_entity_poly.pdbx_seq_one_letter_code
_entity_poly.pdbx_strand_id
1 'polypeptide(L)'
;NAIEGNTLTNPYHSKDYHGKMDYIVSNPPFKLDFSNEHAEISQNKNDFFLGVPNIPKNDKSKMPIYTLFFQHCLNMLSPKGKGAIVVPTGFISAKSGIENKIVRHLVDERLVYGVICMPSQVFANTGTNVSIIFFQKTPSAKEVILIDASKLGEEYTENKNKKTRLRPSDMDLILETFQSKTKKSDFCALVSFDEITEKNYSLNPGQYFIIEDTSETISQAEFENLMQQYSSEL
;
A
#
# COMPACT_ATOMS: atom_id res chain seq x y z
N ASN A 1 -12.12 24.25 8.31
CA ASN A 1 -12.73 23.80 9.57
C ASN A 1 -12.20 22.43 9.93
N ALA A 2 -11.32 22.35 10.93
CA ALA A 2 -10.87 21.09 11.53
C ALA A 2 -11.53 20.97 12.92
N ILE A 3 -11.96 19.77 13.29
CA ILE A 3 -12.58 19.50 14.60
C ILE A 3 -11.59 18.70 15.44
N GLU A 4 -11.32 19.16 16.65
CA GLU A 4 -10.51 18.43 17.62
C GLU A 4 -11.31 17.25 18.20
N GLY A 5 -10.70 16.07 18.26
CA GLY A 5 -11.31 14.87 18.81
C GLY A 5 -10.60 13.57 18.42
N ASN A 6 -11.12 12.45 18.91
CA ASN A 6 -10.63 11.10 18.57
C ASN A 6 -11.55 10.45 17.55
N THR A 7 -11.06 10.26 16.32
CA THR A 7 -11.82 9.66 15.22
C THR A 7 -12.33 8.25 15.52
N LEU A 8 -11.65 7.47 16.38
CA LEU A 8 -11.96 6.06 16.60
C LEU A 8 -12.98 5.82 17.72
N THR A 9 -13.01 6.70 18.74
CA THR A 9 -13.96 6.59 19.87
C THR A 9 -15.10 7.60 19.80
N ASN A 10 -14.87 8.77 19.20
CA ASN A 10 -15.90 9.80 19.03
C ASN A 10 -15.82 10.45 17.63
N PRO A 11 -16.16 9.71 16.56
CA PRO A 11 -16.12 10.23 15.20
C PRO A 11 -17.18 11.32 14.99
N TYR A 12 -16.79 12.58 15.19
CA TYR A 12 -17.69 13.74 15.14
C TYR A 12 -18.58 13.76 13.89
N HIS A 13 -17.99 13.49 12.71
CA HIS A 13 -18.68 13.54 11.43
C HIS A 13 -19.58 12.32 11.16
N SER A 14 -19.48 11.21 11.91
CA SER A 14 -20.34 10.04 11.67
C SER A 14 -21.82 10.33 11.90
N LYS A 15 -22.17 11.29 12.75
CA LYS A 15 -23.57 11.64 13.03
C LYS A 15 -24.32 12.09 11.76
N ASP A 16 -23.68 12.92 10.95
CA ASP A 16 -24.31 13.54 9.79
C ASP A 16 -23.82 12.96 8.45
N TYR A 17 -22.58 12.45 8.41
CA TYR A 17 -21.87 12.08 7.18
C TYR A 17 -21.49 10.61 7.08
N HIS A 18 -21.90 9.74 8.01
CA HIS A 18 -21.65 8.31 7.89
C HIS A 18 -22.25 7.76 6.58
N GLY A 19 -21.42 7.11 5.76
CA GLY A 19 -21.79 6.62 4.44
C GLY A 19 -22.16 7.71 3.42
N LYS A 20 -21.65 8.94 3.58
CA LYS A 20 -21.98 10.09 2.69
C LYS A 20 -20.76 10.80 2.11
N MET A 21 -19.54 10.37 2.44
CA MET A 21 -18.34 11.04 1.94
C MET A 21 -17.96 10.55 0.53
N ASP A 22 -17.89 11.47 -0.42
CA ASP A 22 -17.54 11.15 -1.81
C ASP A 22 -16.03 10.97 -1.99
N TYR A 23 -15.22 11.66 -1.18
CA TYR A 23 -13.77 11.57 -1.23
C TYR A 23 -13.19 11.56 0.18
N ILE A 24 -12.29 10.63 0.45
CA ILE A 24 -11.50 10.58 1.68
C ILE A 24 -10.03 10.43 1.31
N VAL A 25 -9.18 11.28 1.88
CA VAL A 25 -7.72 11.11 1.85
C VAL A 25 -7.23 11.02 3.29
N SER A 26 -6.34 10.08 3.59
CA SER A 26 -5.87 9.87 4.96
C SER A 26 -4.41 9.42 5.00
N ASN A 27 -3.64 10.04 5.89
CA ASN A 27 -2.31 9.60 6.30
C ASN A 27 -2.34 9.34 7.82
N PRO A 28 -2.91 8.20 8.26
CA PRO A 28 -3.07 7.92 9.68
C PRO A 28 -1.71 7.62 10.33
N PRO A 29 -1.58 7.79 11.66
CA PRO A 29 -0.44 7.25 12.38
C PRO A 29 -0.35 5.73 12.16
N PHE A 30 0.84 5.21 11.88
CA PHE A 30 1.03 3.77 11.64
C PHE A 30 1.11 2.96 12.93
N LYS A 31 1.58 3.58 14.00
CA LYS A 31 1.84 2.96 15.29
C LYS A 31 1.37 3.91 16.36
N LEU A 32 0.52 3.44 17.27
CA LEU A 32 0.07 4.20 18.43
C LEU A 32 -0.36 3.22 19.52
N ASP A 33 0.01 3.48 20.77
CA ASP A 33 -0.61 2.78 21.89
C ASP A 33 -2.04 3.29 22.06
N PHE A 34 -3.01 2.43 21.76
CA PHE A 34 -4.44 2.66 22.01
C PHE A 34 -5.00 1.64 23.00
N SER A 35 -4.15 1.13 23.91
CA SER A 35 -4.56 0.07 24.84
C SER A 35 -5.63 0.52 25.84
N ASN A 36 -5.76 1.82 26.11
CA ASN A 36 -6.81 2.36 26.96
C ASN A 36 -8.18 2.36 26.25
N GLU A 37 -8.21 2.65 24.95
CA GLU A 37 -9.41 2.70 24.11
C GLU A 37 -9.78 1.33 23.52
N HIS A 38 -8.88 0.34 23.62
CA HIS A 38 -9.01 -0.95 22.95
C HIS A 38 -10.34 -1.66 23.25
N ALA A 39 -10.78 -1.65 24.51
CA ALA A 39 -12.02 -2.29 24.93
C ALA A 39 -13.26 -1.62 24.30
N GLU A 40 -13.30 -0.28 24.29
CA GLU A 40 -14.39 0.50 23.69
C GLU A 40 -14.45 0.28 22.18
N ILE A 41 -13.30 0.41 21.50
CA ILE A 41 -13.17 0.16 20.06
C ILE A 41 -13.62 -1.27 19.72
N SER A 42 -13.20 -2.26 20.51
CA SER A 42 -13.56 -3.67 20.28
C SER A 42 -15.05 -3.98 20.43
N GLN A 43 -15.81 -3.14 21.15
CA GLN A 43 -17.26 -3.29 21.26
C GLN A 43 -17.99 -2.76 20.02
N ASN A 44 -17.39 -1.82 19.27
CA ASN A 44 -17.98 -1.25 18.07
C ASN A 44 -17.72 -2.11 16.82
N LYS A 45 -18.37 -3.27 16.76
CA LYS A 45 -18.22 -4.24 15.66
C LYS A 45 -18.74 -3.74 14.31
N ASN A 46 -19.59 -2.73 14.29
CA ASN A 46 -20.06 -2.13 13.04
C ASN A 46 -18.94 -1.30 12.40
N ASP A 47 -18.25 -0.50 13.21
CA ASP A 47 -17.15 0.33 12.71
C ASP A 47 -15.88 -0.48 12.44
N PHE A 48 -15.64 -1.53 13.23
CA PHE A 48 -14.46 -2.38 13.14
C PHE A 48 -14.82 -3.83 12.80
N PHE A 49 -15.55 -4.01 11.70
CA PHE A 49 -16.14 -5.28 11.25
C PHE A 49 -15.12 -6.35 10.86
N LEU A 50 -13.88 -5.98 10.52
CA LEU A 50 -12.77 -6.92 10.27
C LEU A 50 -11.96 -7.21 11.54
N GLY A 51 -12.28 -6.53 12.63
CA GLY A 51 -11.69 -6.67 13.95
C GLY A 51 -10.70 -5.57 14.31
N VAL A 52 -10.17 -5.71 15.52
CA VAL A 52 -9.24 -4.77 16.15
C VAL A 52 -7.91 -5.50 16.41
N PRO A 53 -6.74 -4.87 16.17
CA PRO A 53 -5.46 -5.48 16.48
C PRO A 53 -5.35 -5.87 17.97
N ASN A 54 -4.71 -7.01 18.25
CA ASN A 54 -4.45 -7.41 19.63
C ASN A 54 -3.44 -6.48 20.31
N ILE A 55 -3.54 -6.34 21.63
CA ILE A 55 -2.55 -5.63 22.44
C ILE A 55 -1.29 -6.52 22.56
N PRO A 56 -0.14 -6.11 22.00
CA PRO A 56 1.09 -6.88 22.10
C PRO A 56 1.61 -6.88 23.54
N LYS A 57 2.17 -8.01 23.98
CA LYS A 57 2.66 -8.17 25.37
C LYS A 57 3.86 -7.27 25.70
N ASN A 58 4.73 -7.03 24.71
CA ASN A 58 6.07 -6.46 24.96
C ASN A 58 6.18 -4.97 24.62
N ASP A 59 5.40 -4.48 23.65
CA ASP A 59 5.53 -3.10 23.18
C ASP A 59 4.22 -2.61 22.55
N LYS A 60 3.40 -1.99 23.40
CA LYS A 60 2.09 -1.45 23.02
C LYS A 60 2.19 -0.29 22.03
N SER A 61 3.32 0.41 21.97
CA SER A 61 3.51 1.52 21.04
C SER A 61 3.50 1.06 19.58
N LYS A 62 3.72 -0.23 19.31
CA LYS A 62 3.77 -0.82 17.97
C LYS A 62 2.41 -1.30 17.42
N MET A 63 1.30 -1.02 18.11
CA MET A 63 -0.03 -1.45 17.65
C MET A 63 -0.39 -0.79 16.31
N PRO A 64 -0.89 -1.54 15.30
CA PRO A 64 -1.12 -1.06 13.94
C PRO A 64 -2.44 -0.27 13.83
N ILE A 65 -2.51 0.89 14.48
CA ILE A 65 -3.73 1.71 14.60
C ILE A 65 -4.31 2.14 13.24
N TYR A 66 -3.47 2.30 12.21
CA TYR A 66 -3.90 2.65 10.85
C TYR A 66 -4.95 1.69 10.27
N THR A 67 -4.97 0.42 10.71
CA THR A 67 -6.00 -0.55 10.31
C THR A 67 -7.40 -0.16 10.78
N LEU A 68 -7.52 0.54 11.92
CA LEU A 68 -8.78 1.05 12.44
C LEU A 68 -9.24 2.27 11.63
N PHE A 69 -8.30 3.17 11.29
CA PHE A 69 -8.58 4.30 10.41
C PHE A 69 -8.99 3.86 9.00
N PHE A 70 -8.41 2.78 8.47
CA PHE A 70 -8.81 2.23 7.18
C PHE A 70 -10.28 1.79 7.21
N GLN A 71 -10.68 0.99 8.20
CA GLN A 71 -12.07 0.53 8.36
C GLN A 71 -13.03 1.71 8.53
N HIS A 72 -12.65 2.71 9.34
CA HIS A 72 -13.42 3.95 9.46
C HIS A 72 -13.62 4.64 8.10
N CYS A 73 -12.55 4.78 7.30
CA CYS A 73 -12.66 5.37 5.96
C CYS A 73 -13.63 4.57 5.06
N LEU A 74 -13.56 3.23 5.09
CA LEU A 74 -14.48 2.38 4.31
C LEU A 74 -15.95 2.57 4.69
N ASN A 75 -16.25 2.80 5.97
CA ASN A 75 -17.62 3.02 6.45
C ASN A 75 -18.16 4.41 6.15
N MET A 76 -17.29 5.42 6.12
CA MET A 76 -17.68 6.79 5.85
C MET A 76 -17.97 7.08 4.37
N LEU A 77 -17.42 6.28 3.45
CA LEU A 77 -17.64 6.48 2.02
C LEU A 77 -19.11 6.31 1.60
N SER A 78 -19.58 7.24 0.76
CA SER A 78 -20.85 7.10 0.05
C SER A 78 -20.77 5.95 -0.97
N PRO A 79 -21.90 5.46 -1.52
CA PRO A 79 -21.88 4.43 -2.56
C PRO A 79 -21.01 4.80 -3.78
N LYS A 80 -20.90 6.08 -4.13
CA LYS A 80 -20.02 6.58 -5.21
C LYS A 80 -18.65 7.05 -4.71
N GLY A 81 -18.38 6.86 -3.42
CA GLY A 81 -17.22 7.38 -2.74
C GLY A 81 -15.92 6.68 -3.10
N LYS A 82 -14.83 7.45 -3.08
CA LYS A 82 -13.46 7.02 -3.37
C LYS A 82 -12.52 7.43 -2.24
N GLY A 83 -11.59 6.56 -1.90
CA GLY A 83 -10.62 6.77 -0.84
C GLY A 83 -9.18 6.59 -1.33
N ALA A 84 -8.27 7.36 -0.74
CA ALA A 84 -6.84 7.12 -0.82
C ALA A 84 -6.24 7.15 0.59
N ILE A 85 -5.57 6.08 1.00
CA ILE A 85 -4.96 5.99 2.33
C ILE A 85 -3.50 5.57 2.24
N VAL A 86 -2.64 6.28 2.97
CA VAL A 86 -1.24 5.94 3.12
C VAL A 86 -1.10 4.84 4.18
N VAL A 87 -0.37 3.79 3.85
CA VAL A 87 -0.13 2.64 4.72
C VAL A 87 1.36 2.28 4.70
N PRO A 88 1.88 1.59 5.74
CA PRO A 88 3.19 0.93 5.63
C PRO A 88 3.18 -0.07 4.47
N THR A 89 4.26 -0.15 3.69
CA THR A 89 4.34 -1.09 2.54
C THR A 89 4.18 -2.55 2.96
N GLY A 90 4.47 -2.91 4.22
CA GLY A 90 4.17 -4.25 4.74
C GLY A 90 2.68 -4.62 4.72
N PHE A 91 1.77 -3.64 4.69
CA PHE A 91 0.33 -3.87 4.62
C PHE A 91 -0.08 -4.57 3.32
N ILE A 92 0.44 -4.11 2.18
CA ILE A 92 0.03 -4.60 0.85
C ILE A 92 0.48 -6.04 0.57
N SER A 93 1.33 -6.62 1.41
CA SER A 93 1.78 -8.02 1.33
C SER A 93 1.48 -8.82 2.59
N ALA A 94 0.69 -8.26 3.52
CA ALA A 94 0.40 -8.87 4.81
C ALA A 94 -0.25 -10.26 4.65
N LYS A 95 0.28 -11.26 5.35
CA LYS A 95 -0.19 -12.66 5.29
C LYS A 95 -1.02 -13.08 6.50
N SER A 96 -1.13 -12.24 7.52
CA SER A 96 -1.92 -12.49 8.72
C SER A 96 -2.37 -11.17 9.37
N GLY A 97 -3.09 -11.25 10.48
CA GLY A 97 -3.52 -10.07 11.24
C GLY A 97 -4.72 -9.35 10.63
N ILE A 98 -5.01 -8.16 11.17
CA ILE A 98 -6.11 -7.32 10.68
C ILE A 98 -5.77 -6.75 9.30
N GLU A 99 -4.49 -6.47 9.05
CA GLU A 99 -3.98 -6.07 7.75
C GLU A 99 -4.39 -7.04 6.64
N ASN A 100 -4.13 -8.34 6.81
CA ASN A 100 -4.51 -9.35 5.81
C ASN A 100 -6.03 -9.44 5.64
N LYS A 101 -6.81 -9.30 6.71
CA LYS A 101 -8.28 -9.29 6.61
C LYS A 101 -8.78 -8.10 5.79
N ILE A 102 -8.18 -6.92 5.97
CA ILE A 102 -8.53 -5.73 5.17
C ILE A 102 -8.14 -5.95 3.71
N VAL A 103 -6.92 -6.41 3.43
CA VAL A 103 -6.50 -6.68 2.04
C VAL A 103 -7.41 -7.70 1.36
N ARG A 104 -7.74 -8.80 2.05
CA ARG A 104 -8.70 -9.80 1.54
C ARG A 104 -10.06 -9.18 1.26
N HIS A 105 -10.63 -8.45 2.21
CA HIS A 105 -11.90 -7.77 2.02
C HIS A 105 -11.89 -6.81 0.83
N LEU A 106 -10.81 -6.03 0.64
CA LEU A 106 -10.69 -5.13 -0.50
C LEU A 106 -10.64 -5.86 -1.85
N VAL A 107 -10.00 -7.03 -1.90
CA VAL A 107 -9.85 -7.84 -3.11
C VAL A 107 -11.14 -8.63 -3.38
N ASP A 108 -11.65 -9.35 -2.39
CA ASP A 108 -12.85 -10.20 -2.49
C ASP A 108 -14.08 -9.37 -2.88
N GLU A 109 -14.25 -8.20 -2.26
CA GLU A 109 -15.34 -7.27 -2.56
C GLU A 109 -15.03 -6.32 -3.73
N ARG A 110 -13.86 -6.47 -4.38
CA ARG A 110 -13.42 -5.65 -5.54
C ARG A 110 -13.43 -4.14 -5.27
N LEU A 111 -13.13 -3.75 -4.04
CA LEU A 111 -13.08 -2.37 -3.58
C LEU A 111 -11.76 -1.69 -3.88
N VAL A 112 -10.65 -2.44 -3.96
CA VAL A 112 -9.35 -1.87 -4.35
C VAL A 112 -9.37 -1.45 -5.82
N TYR A 113 -8.94 -0.22 -6.08
CA TYR A 113 -8.79 0.34 -7.42
C TYR A 113 -7.33 0.32 -7.89
N GLY A 114 -6.41 0.63 -6.98
CA GLY A 114 -4.99 0.61 -7.29
C GLY A 114 -4.08 0.82 -6.09
N VAL A 115 -2.79 0.53 -6.27
CA VAL A 115 -1.75 0.69 -5.26
C VAL A 115 -0.54 1.36 -5.88
N ILE A 116 0.06 2.31 -5.16
CA ILE A 116 1.33 2.94 -5.54
C ILE A 116 2.34 2.68 -4.42
N CYS A 117 3.41 1.94 -4.70
CA CYS A 117 4.56 1.81 -3.81
C CYS A 117 5.44 3.03 -3.93
N MET A 118 5.62 3.78 -2.84
CA MET A 118 6.40 5.02 -2.86
C MET A 118 7.90 4.72 -2.71
N PRO A 119 8.77 5.68 -3.11
CA PRO A 119 10.19 5.63 -2.76
C PRO A 119 10.41 5.48 -1.26
N SER A 120 11.56 4.92 -0.89
CA SER A 120 12.00 4.92 0.50
C SER A 120 12.25 6.35 1.01
N GLN A 121 12.20 6.58 2.32
CA GLN A 121 12.59 7.86 2.94
C GLN A 121 11.78 9.09 2.47
N VAL A 122 10.56 8.88 1.96
CA VAL A 122 9.62 9.96 1.64
C VAL A 122 9.07 10.62 2.92
N PHE A 123 9.01 9.88 4.03
CA PHE A 123 8.65 10.43 5.33
C PHE A 123 9.88 10.91 6.12
N ALA A 124 9.76 12.11 6.69
CA ALA A 124 10.85 12.81 7.36
C ALA A 124 11.46 12.08 8.57
N ASN A 125 10.66 11.27 9.28
CA ASN A 125 10.96 10.84 10.66
C ASN A 125 10.94 9.32 10.86
N THR A 126 10.73 8.53 9.81
CA THR A 126 10.70 7.05 9.93
C THR A 126 11.35 6.40 8.72
N GLY A 127 12.10 5.32 8.95
CA GLY A 127 12.59 4.44 7.86
C GLY A 127 11.52 3.50 7.29
N THR A 128 10.24 3.72 7.62
CA THR A 128 9.15 2.86 7.13
C THR A 128 8.82 3.23 5.69
N ASN A 129 8.98 2.28 4.77
CA ASN A 129 8.49 2.43 3.40
C ASN A 129 6.96 2.43 3.40
N VAL A 130 6.39 3.19 2.48
CA VAL A 130 4.93 3.42 2.44
C VAL A 130 4.36 3.18 1.07
N SER A 131 3.09 2.83 1.04
CA SER A 131 2.30 2.68 -0.16
C SER A 131 1.00 3.46 -0.01
N ILE A 132 0.45 3.91 -1.12
CA ILE A 132 -0.87 4.54 -1.17
C ILE A 132 -1.85 3.53 -1.76
N ILE A 133 -2.93 3.24 -1.05
CA ILE A 133 -4.02 2.41 -1.56
C ILE A 133 -5.18 3.29 -1.96
N PHE A 134 -5.61 3.11 -3.20
CA PHE A 134 -6.81 3.70 -3.76
C PHE A 134 -7.93 2.66 -3.76
N PHE A 135 -9.09 3.05 -3.23
CA PHE A 135 -10.25 2.18 -3.12
C PHE A 135 -11.54 2.95 -3.39
N GLN A 136 -12.61 2.23 -3.68
CA GLN A 136 -13.92 2.77 -4.01
C GLN A 136 -15.02 1.92 -3.37
N LYS A 137 -16.10 2.55 -2.94
CA LYS A 137 -17.19 1.86 -2.23
C LYS A 137 -18.01 0.93 -3.14
N THR A 138 -18.18 1.32 -4.41
CA THR A 138 -18.84 0.48 -5.43
C THR A 138 -17.80 -0.03 -6.42
N PRO A 139 -17.68 -1.36 -6.61
CA PRO A 139 -16.78 -1.93 -7.61
C PRO A 139 -17.10 -1.46 -9.03
N SER A 140 -16.08 -0.97 -9.72
CA SER A 140 -16.16 -0.57 -11.14
C SER A 140 -14.99 -1.10 -11.97
N ALA A 141 -13.90 -1.52 -11.33
CA ALA A 141 -12.68 -1.95 -11.99
C ALA A 141 -12.70 -3.47 -12.24
N LYS A 142 -12.26 -3.89 -13.43
CA LYS A 142 -12.00 -5.31 -13.74
C LYS A 142 -10.62 -5.78 -13.28
N GLU A 143 -9.67 -4.84 -13.24
CA GLU A 143 -8.27 -5.05 -12.88
C GLU A 143 -7.84 -3.94 -11.92
N VAL A 144 -6.89 -4.29 -11.06
CA VAL A 144 -6.21 -3.40 -10.12
C VAL A 144 -4.92 -2.89 -10.76
N ILE A 145 -4.71 -1.58 -10.72
CA ILE A 145 -3.44 -0.99 -11.17
C ILE A 145 -2.42 -0.97 -10.01
N LEU A 146 -1.28 -1.62 -10.20
CA LEU A 146 -0.18 -1.68 -9.24
C LEU A 146 1.03 -0.97 -9.83
N ILE A 147 1.44 0.14 -9.22
CA ILE A 147 2.58 0.95 -9.65
C ILE A 147 3.72 0.81 -8.64
N ASP A 148 4.91 0.50 -9.13
CA ASP A 148 6.15 0.56 -8.36
C ASP A 148 6.91 1.85 -8.64
N ALA A 149 6.65 2.88 -7.82
CA ALA A 149 7.39 4.13 -7.85
C ALA A 149 8.62 4.10 -6.93
N SER A 150 9.02 2.94 -6.37
CA SER A 150 10.08 2.87 -5.36
C SER A 150 11.45 3.34 -5.85
N LYS A 151 11.69 3.27 -7.17
CA LYS A 151 12.93 3.70 -7.85
C LYS A 151 12.89 5.16 -8.33
N LEU A 152 11.78 5.87 -8.11
CA LEU A 152 11.63 7.28 -8.52
C LEU A 152 12.12 8.25 -7.45
N GLY A 153 12.16 9.53 -7.84
CA GLY A 153 12.54 10.62 -6.96
C GLY A 153 14.02 10.96 -7.01
N GLU A 154 14.36 12.00 -6.25
CA GLU A 154 15.73 12.44 -6.02
C GLU A 154 16.03 12.45 -4.51
N GLU A 155 17.24 12.03 -4.16
CA GLU A 155 17.72 12.09 -2.79
C GLU A 155 18.12 13.53 -2.43
N TYR A 156 17.79 13.93 -1.20
CA TYR A 156 18.26 15.16 -0.60
C TYR A 156 18.52 14.96 0.90
N THR A 157 19.28 15.86 1.52
CA THR A 157 19.55 15.83 2.96
C THR A 157 18.87 17.01 3.65
N GLU A 158 18.12 16.72 4.71
CA GLU A 158 17.48 17.73 5.56
C GLU A 158 17.67 17.34 7.02
N ASN A 159 18.21 18.25 7.84
CA ASN A 159 18.49 18.02 9.26
C ASN A 159 19.32 16.75 9.53
N LYS A 160 20.35 16.51 8.70
CA LYS A 160 21.22 15.30 8.71
C LYS A 160 20.54 13.98 8.35
N ASN A 161 19.26 14.01 7.97
CA ASN A 161 18.53 12.82 7.50
C ASN A 161 18.49 12.82 5.97
N LYS A 162 18.82 11.67 5.37
CA LYS A 162 18.56 11.42 3.95
C LYS A 162 17.07 11.27 3.72
N LYS A 163 16.58 11.85 2.62
CA LYS A 163 15.18 11.89 2.23
C LYS A 163 15.06 11.75 0.72
N THR A 164 13.90 11.28 0.28
CA THR A 164 13.57 11.21 -1.14
C THR A 164 12.34 12.04 -1.42
N ARG A 165 12.39 12.91 -2.43
CA ARG A 165 11.22 13.62 -2.93
C ARG A 165 10.99 13.27 -4.38
N LEU A 166 9.72 13.16 -4.78
CA LEU A 166 9.35 13.02 -6.17
C LEU A 166 9.62 14.33 -6.91
N ARG A 167 10.24 14.25 -8.08
CA ARG A 167 10.33 15.38 -9.02
C ARG A 167 8.96 15.58 -9.69
N PRO A 168 8.66 16.77 -10.25
CA PRO A 168 7.43 16.97 -11.00
C PRO A 168 7.20 15.92 -12.09
N SER A 169 8.25 15.58 -12.86
CA SER A 169 8.22 14.53 -13.88
C SER A 169 7.88 13.14 -13.35
N ASP A 170 8.29 12.83 -12.12
CA ASP A 170 7.95 11.54 -11.48
C ASP A 170 6.46 11.48 -11.15
N MET A 171 5.89 12.59 -10.66
CA MET A 171 4.46 12.69 -10.38
C MET A 171 3.63 12.61 -11.66
N ASP A 172 4.06 13.29 -12.72
CA ASP A 172 3.39 13.26 -14.03
C ASP A 172 3.37 11.83 -14.59
N LEU A 173 4.51 11.13 -14.55
CA LEU A 173 4.60 9.73 -14.96
C LEU A 173 3.65 8.82 -14.16
N ILE A 174 3.61 8.97 -12.83
CA ILE A 174 2.70 8.20 -11.96
C ILE A 174 1.24 8.51 -12.32
N LEU A 175 0.88 9.79 -12.45
CA LEU A 175 -0.48 10.23 -12.70
C LEU A 175 -0.98 9.75 -14.07
N GLU A 176 -0.18 9.95 -15.12
CA GLU A 176 -0.48 9.51 -16.48
C GLU A 176 -0.67 7.99 -16.51
N THR A 177 0.25 7.25 -15.90
CA THR A 177 0.17 5.78 -15.83
C THR A 177 -1.08 5.32 -15.08
N PHE A 178 -1.41 5.96 -13.96
CA PHE A 178 -2.57 5.62 -13.13
C PHE A 178 -3.89 5.93 -13.83
N GLN A 179 -3.98 7.05 -14.56
CA GLN A 179 -5.18 7.48 -15.28
C GLN A 179 -5.41 6.68 -16.56
N SER A 180 -4.36 6.47 -17.36
CA SER A 180 -4.43 5.74 -18.62
C SER A 180 -4.51 4.23 -18.45
N LYS A 181 -4.16 3.71 -17.25
CA LYS A 181 -3.96 2.29 -16.99
C LYS A 181 -2.99 1.66 -18.00
N THR A 182 -1.91 2.35 -18.33
CA THR A 182 -0.93 1.83 -19.29
C THR A 182 0.01 0.84 -18.58
N LYS A 183 0.06 -0.41 -19.04
CA LYS A 183 1.08 -1.38 -18.60
C LYS A 183 2.46 -0.87 -19.00
N LYS A 184 3.42 -0.95 -18.08
CA LYS A 184 4.82 -0.56 -18.34
C LYS A 184 5.72 -1.54 -17.61
N SER A 185 6.60 -2.21 -18.36
CA SER A 185 7.53 -3.19 -17.79
C SER A 185 8.31 -2.58 -16.63
N ASP A 186 8.48 -3.36 -15.56
CA ASP A 186 9.17 -2.98 -14.31
C ASP A 186 8.67 -1.72 -13.60
N PHE A 187 7.46 -1.26 -13.91
CA PHE A 187 6.88 -0.05 -13.31
C PHE A 187 5.39 -0.17 -13.00
N CYS A 188 4.59 -0.74 -13.89
CA CYS A 188 3.14 -0.81 -13.76
C CYS A 188 2.61 -2.16 -14.23
N ALA A 189 1.87 -2.83 -13.34
CA ALA A 189 1.10 -4.02 -13.66
C ALA A 189 -0.40 -3.71 -13.57
N LEU A 190 -1.18 -4.18 -14.54
CA LEU A 190 -2.62 -4.36 -14.38
C LEU A 190 -2.87 -5.81 -14.09
N VAL A 191 -3.54 -6.07 -12.99
CA VAL A 191 -3.68 -7.41 -12.43
C VAL A 191 -5.14 -7.70 -12.15
N SER A 192 -5.62 -8.86 -12.57
CA SER A 192 -6.97 -9.33 -12.25
C SER A 192 -7.09 -9.71 -10.77
N PHE A 193 -8.31 -9.72 -10.25
CA PHE A 193 -8.58 -10.16 -8.88
C PHE A 193 -8.24 -11.65 -8.65
N ASP A 194 -8.34 -12.47 -9.69
CA ASP A 194 -8.00 -13.90 -9.63
C ASP A 194 -6.48 -14.09 -9.49
N GLU A 195 -5.67 -13.38 -10.29
CA GLU A 195 -4.20 -13.38 -10.14
C GLU A 195 -3.78 -12.90 -8.74
N ILE A 196 -4.46 -11.91 -8.17
CA ILE A 196 -4.19 -11.45 -6.80
C ILE A 196 -4.48 -12.54 -5.78
N THR A 197 -5.57 -13.28 -5.96
CA THR A 197 -5.94 -14.42 -5.12
C THR A 197 -4.89 -15.53 -5.21
N GLU A 198 -4.44 -15.88 -6.42
CA GLU A 198 -3.39 -16.88 -6.67
C GLU A 198 -2.05 -16.49 -6.04
N LYS A 199 -1.73 -15.20 -6.00
CA LYS A 199 -0.53 -14.66 -5.33
C LYS A 199 -0.74 -14.42 -3.82
N ASN A 200 -1.71 -15.11 -3.23
CA ASN A 200 -2.02 -15.04 -1.80
C ASN A 200 -2.34 -13.61 -1.33
N TYR A 201 -3.19 -12.90 -2.08
CA TYR A 201 -3.68 -11.55 -1.75
C TYR A 201 -2.56 -10.49 -1.66
N SER A 202 -1.48 -10.66 -2.41
CA SER A 202 -0.42 -9.66 -2.44
C SER A 202 -0.74 -8.55 -3.43
N LEU A 203 -0.69 -7.30 -3.01
CA LEU A 203 -0.81 -6.13 -3.86
C LEU A 203 0.55 -5.48 -4.17
N ASN A 204 1.66 -6.21 -3.93
CA ASN A 204 3.00 -5.74 -4.25
C ASN A 204 3.24 -5.85 -5.78
N PRO A 205 3.46 -4.73 -6.51
CA PRO A 205 3.64 -4.74 -7.95
C PRO A 205 4.77 -5.67 -8.43
N GLY A 206 5.88 -5.74 -7.67
CA GLY A 206 7.05 -6.55 -8.04
C GLY A 206 6.79 -8.05 -8.15
N GLN A 207 5.67 -8.56 -7.64
CA GLN A 207 5.27 -9.97 -7.80
C GLN A 207 4.57 -10.28 -9.13
N TYR A 208 4.27 -9.23 -9.91
CA TYR A 208 3.53 -9.28 -11.18
C TYR A 208 4.35 -8.80 -12.36
N PHE A 209 5.56 -8.28 -12.13
CA PHE A 209 6.48 -7.99 -13.21
C PHE A 209 7.00 -9.32 -13.78
N ILE A 210 6.89 -9.47 -15.09
CA ILE A 210 7.45 -10.60 -15.81
C ILE A 210 8.95 -10.36 -15.85
N ILE A 211 9.73 -11.28 -15.29
CA ILE A 211 11.16 -11.31 -15.53
C ILE A 211 11.30 -11.74 -16.99
N GLU A 212 11.61 -10.79 -17.88
CA GLU A 212 12.10 -11.16 -19.21
C GLU A 212 13.38 -11.96 -18.97
N ASP A 213 13.39 -13.21 -19.43
CA ASP A 213 14.55 -14.08 -19.32
C ASP A 213 15.64 -13.53 -20.24
N THR A 214 16.44 -12.60 -19.73
CA THR A 214 17.60 -12.04 -20.44
C THR A 214 18.80 -12.96 -20.34
N SER A 215 18.61 -14.26 -20.08
CA SER A 215 19.70 -15.21 -20.30
C SER A 215 20.01 -15.20 -21.79
N GLU A 216 21.01 -14.41 -22.19
CA GLU A 216 21.73 -14.71 -23.41
C GLU A 216 22.23 -16.14 -23.23
N THR A 217 21.62 -17.08 -23.97
CA THR A 217 22.18 -18.41 -24.14
C THR A 217 23.54 -18.22 -24.79
N ILE A 218 24.58 -18.10 -23.96
CA ILE A 218 25.95 -18.20 -24.40
C ILE A 218 26.08 -19.56 -25.08
N SER A 219 26.49 -19.54 -26.34
CA SER A 219 26.73 -20.77 -27.09
C SER A 219 27.81 -21.58 -26.40
N GLN A 220 27.79 -22.90 -26.61
CA GLN A 220 28.81 -23.79 -26.05
C GLN A 220 30.24 -23.33 -26.41
N ALA A 221 30.44 -22.79 -27.61
CA ALA A 221 31.72 -22.27 -28.07
C ALA A 221 32.17 -21.00 -27.33
N GLU A 222 31.23 -20.12 -26.95
CA GLU A 222 31.53 -18.92 -26.15
C GLU A 222 31.88 -19.29 -24.71
N PHE A 223 31.19 -20.29 -24.14
CA PHE A 223 31.53 -20.82 -22.83
C PHE A 223 32.91 -21.49 -22.81
N GLU A 224 33.23 -22.30 -23.83
CA GLU A 224 34.54 -22.96 -23.95
C GLU A 224 35.69 -21.95 -24.11
N ASN A 225 35.49 -20.87 -24.90
CA ASN A 225 36.46 -19.79 -25.03
C ASN A 225 36.68 -19.04 -23.71
N LEU A 226 35.60 -18.75 -22.97
CA LEU A 226 35.70 -18.07 -21.68
C LEU A 226 36.47 -18.90 -20.66
N MET A 227 36.21 -20.22 -20.60
CA MET A 227 36.92 -21.14 -19.73
C MET A 227 38.40 -21.31 -20.10
N GLN A 228 38.75 -21.24 -21.40
CA GLN A 228 40.15 -21.22 -21.84
C GLN A 228 40.86 -19.93 -21.43
N GLN A 229 40.22 -18.77 -21.55
CA GLN A 229 40.78 -17.50 -21.10
C GLN A 229 41.10 -17.52 -19.59
N TYR A 230 40.15 -17.95 -18.75
CA TYR A 230 40.38 -18.05 -17.31
C TYR A 230 41.48 -19.04 -16.93
N SER A 231 41.65 -20.12 -17.69
CA SER A 231 42.71 -21.11 -17.46
C SER A 231 44.09 -20.64 -17.90
N SER A 232 44.17 -19.61 -18.76
CA SER A 232 45.43 -19.02 -19.23
C SER A 232 45.94 -17.86 -18.37
N GLU A 233 45.11 -17.35 -17.46
CA GLU A 233 45.44 -16.29 -16.50
C GLU A 233 45.84 -16.83 -15.10
N LEU A 234 45.85 -18.15 -14.93
CA LEU A 234 46.34 -18.90 -13.76
C LEU A 234 47.74 -19.46 -14.01
#